data_AF-A0A7R9FU55-F1
#
_entry.id   AF-A0A7R9FU55-F1
#
_cell.length_a   1.000
_cell.length_b   1.000
_cell.length_c   1.000
_cell.angle_alpha   90.00
_cell.angle_beta   90.00
_cell.angle_gamma   90.00
#
_symmetry.space_group_name_H-M   'P 1'
#
loop_
_entity.id
_entity.type
_entity.pdbx_description
1 polymer ?
#
loop_
_entity_poly.entity_id
_entity_poly.type
_entity_poly.pdbx_seq_one_letter_code
_entity_poly.pdbx_strand_id
1 'polypeptide(L)'
;CTNKSVFDFGCGTGVLAIFAKLKGASKVIGIDNDAWSVENAIENCQKNNCNDIQISIDDISTFNEKFDVIEANINLNILLLYMKNLQDLLSPNGDLFLSGILIDDIKTIENALIPLNMYVVSSKQKKTWASLHIKNRSIPTAVWVSKYFFNIDIRDYGSGNAGATNTLRVLGSKAGAFVFAIDMIKGFIAVDLAYFIARYQMSNVELTNFQVILGIAAVVGHIFPIWANFKGGKGIATLFGMILAIQPMVAGSLVIVFFAMLFLTRYVSLSSISASIAFPVLIFFIFREPEIMYRLFALATAILVVLTHHKNINRLLAGNE
;
A
#
# COMPACT_ATOMS: atom_id res chain seq x y z
N CYS A 1 3.41 -22.47 7.15
CA CYS A 1 2.18 -22.13 6.42
C CYS A 1 0.94 -22.42 7.27
N THR A 2 1.01 -22.25 8.60
CA THR A 2 -0.09 -22.63 9.51
C THR A 2 -1.40 -21.95 9.14
N ASN A 3 -2.44 -22.74 8.87
CA ASN A 3 -3.79 -22.33 8.46
C ASN A 3 -3.86 -21.48 7.18
N LYS A 4 -2.84 -21.54 6.32
CA LYS A 4 -2.81 -20.83 5.03
C LYS A 4 -3.25 -21.73 3.86
N SER A 5 -3.87 -21.13 2.84
CA SER A 5 -4.02 -21.76 1.52
C SER A 5 -2.73 -21.62 0.71
N VAL A 6 -2.27 -22.70 0.08
CA VAL A 6 -1.01 -22.77 -0.66
C VAL A 6 -1.24 -23.28 -2.08
N PHE A 7 -0.63 -22.63 -3.07
CA PHE A 7 -0.59 -23.05 -4.46
C PHE A 7 0.85 -23.36 -4.89
N ASP A 8 1.09 -24.57 -5.36
CA ASP A 8 2.39 -25.05 -5.86
C ASP A 8 2.37 -25.10 -7.40
N PHE A 9 3.00 -24.12 -8.05
CA PHE A 9 2.97 -23.97 -9.51
C PHE A 9 4.19 -24.63 -10.15
N GLY A 10 3.94 -25.71 -10.91
CA GLY A 10 4.99 -26.60 -11.43
C GLY A 10 5.47 -27.54 -10.32
N CYS A 11 4.55 -28.34 -9.77
CA CYS A 11 4.79 -29.09 -8.54
C CYS A 11 5.83 -30.21 -8.69
N GLY A 12 6.09 -30.72 -9.90
CA GLY A 12 7.11 -31.73 -10.18
C GLY A 12 6.94 -32.98 -9.31
N THR A 13 7.83 -33.19 -8.35
CA THR A 13 7.76 -34.33 -7.40
C THR A 13 6.74 -34.15 -6.27
N GLY A 14 6.11 -32.97 -6.15
CA GLY A 14 5.20 -32.60 -5.06
C GLY A 14 5.90 -32.18 -3.77
N VAL A 15 7.23 -32.07 -3.76
CA VAL A 15 8.00 -31.83 -2.53
C VAL A 15 7.64 -30.52 -1.82
N LEU A 16 7.35 -29.45 -2.57
CA LEU A 16 6.97 -28.15 -2.00
C LEU A 16 5.55 -28.20 -1.42
N ALA A 17 4.59 -28.76 -2.17
CA ALA A 17 3.25 -29.04 -1.67
C ALA A 17 3.25 -29.88 -0.37
N ILE A 18 4.03 -30.97 -0.32
CA ILE A 18 4.17 -31.80 0.89
C ILE A 18 4.79 -30.99 2.02
N PHE A 19 5.85 -30.22 1.76
CA PHE A 19 6.47 -29.36 2.76
C PHE A 19 5.47 -28.34 3.33
N ALA A 20 4.69 -27.68 2.47
CA ALA A 20 3.67 -26.73 2.89
C ALA A 20 2.63 -27.40 3.80
N LYS A 21 2.19 -28.61 3.46
CA LYS A 21 1.26 -29.41 4.26
C LYS A 21 1.84 -29.75 5.63
N LEU A 22 3.08 -30.25 5.69
CA LEU A 22 3.78 -30.54 6.94
C LEU A 22 4.05 -29.29 7.79
N LYS A 23 4.10 -28.10 7.17
CA LYS A 23 4.16 -26.79 7.84
C LYS A 23 2.79 -26.23 8.22
N GLY A 24 1.74 -27.06 8.21
CA GLY A 24 0.42 -26.76 8.74
C GLY A 24 -0.52 -26.03 7.77
N ALA A 25 -0.27 -26.09 6.45
CA ALA A 25 -1.21 -25.55 5.48
C ALA A 25 -2.59 -26.24 5.59
N SER A 26 -3.64 -25.43 5.61
CA SER A 26 -5.04 -25.92 5.69
C SER A 26 -5.52 -26.46 4.35
N LYS A 27 -5.03 -25.88 3.24
CA LYS A 27 -5.33 -26.29 1.87
C LYS A 27 -4.08 -26.17 1.02
N VAL A 28 -3.79 -27.19 0.22
CA VAL A 28 -2.67 -27.20 -0.73
C VAL A 28 -3.18 -27.71 -2.07
N ILE A 29 -2.97 -26.92 -3.12
CA ILE A 29 -3.22 -27.29 -4.51
C ILE A 29 -1.88 -27.22 -5.25
N GLY A 30 -1.52 -28.24 -6.02
CA GLY A 30 -0.37 -28.24 -6.90
C GLY A 30 -0.76 -28.59 -8.32
N ILE A 31 -0.17 -27.91 -9.30
CA ILE A 31 -0.39 -28.22 -10.71
C ILE A 31 0.92 -28.44 -11.44
N ASP A 32 0.90 -29.31 -12.44
CA ASP A 32 2.00 -29.50 -13.38
C ASP A 32 1.44 -29.75 -14.78
N ASN A 33 2.20 -29.36 -15.81
CA ASN A 33 1.80 -29.60 -17.20
C ASN A 33 2.23 -30.98 -17.71
N ASP A 34 3.05 -31.70 -16.95
CA ASP A 34 3.50 -33.05 -17.24
C ASP A 34 2.74 -34.09 -16.40
N ALA A 35 2.08 -35.03 -17.10
CA ALA A 35 1.28 -36.09 -16.46
C ALA A 35 2.11 -36.99 -15.56
N TRP A 36 3.36 -37.27 -15.94
CA TRP A 36 4.24 -38.12 -15.15
C TRP A 36 4.63 -37.44 -13.84
N SER A 37 4.89 -36.13 -13.87
CA SER A 37 5.13 -35.31 -12.69
C SER A 37 3.93 -35.31 -11.75
N VAL A 38 2.71 -35.14 -12.28
CA VAL A 38 1.46 -35.24 -11.49
C VAL A 38 1.31 -36.60 -10.80
N GLU A 39 1.49 -37.70 -11.52
CA GLU A 39 1.42 -39.06 -10.94
C GLU A 39 2.46 -39.26 -9.83
N ASN A 40 3.71 -38.86 -10.09
CA ASN A 40 4.79 -38.94 -9.12
C ASN A 40 4.52 -38.10 -7.86
N ALA A 41 4.00 -36.88 -8.03
CA ALA A 41 3.59 -36.03 -6.92
C ALA A 41 2.49 -36.66 -6.06
N ILE A 42 1.48 -37.27 -6.68
CA ILE A 42 0.40 -37.99 -5.97
C ILE A 42 0.98 -39.15 -5.15
N GLU A 43 1.85 -39.98 -5.75
CA GLU A 43 2.50 -41.08 -5.03
C GLU A 43 3.34 -40.57 -3.84
N ASN A 44 4.08 -39.47 -4.02
CA ASN A 44 4.88 -38.91 -2.95
C ASN A 44 4.02 -38.30 -1.84
N CYS A 45 2.88 -37.69 -2.17
CA CYS A 45 1.91 -37.24 -1.18
C CYS A 45 1.39 -38.42 -0.35
N GLN A 46 1.09 -39.56 -0.99
CA GLN A 46 0.67 -40.79 -0.31
C GLN A 46 1.74 -41.35 0.62
N LYS A 47 2.98 -41.44 0.14
CA LYS A 47 4.13 -41.91 0.95
C LYS A 47 4.38 -41.04 2.19
N ASN A 48 3.95 -39.78 2.17
CA ASN A 48 4.10 -38.82 3.27
C ASN A 48 2.81 -38.58 4.07
N ASN A 49 1.77 -39.42 3.90
CA ASN A 49 0.46 -39.27 4.55
C ASN A 49 -0.21 -37.90 4.31
N CYS A 50 0.03 -37.29 3.15
CA CYS A 50 -0.51 -36.00 2.73
C CYS A 50 -1.56 -36.15 1.63
N ASN A 51 -2.51 -37.07 1.80
CA ASN A 51 -3.49 -37.46 0.76
C ASN A 51 -4.51 -36.36 0.42
N ASP A 52 -4.59 -35.31 1.22
CA ASP A 52 -5.53 -34.20 1.05
C ASP A 52 -4.96 -33.04 0.21
N ILE A 53 -3.70 -33.16 -0.23
CA ILE A 53 -3.12 -32.27 -1.24
C ILE A 53 -3.77 -32.59 -2.59
N GLN A 54 -4.33 -31.56 -3.24
CA GLN A 54 -4.92 -31.70 -4.56
C GLN A 54 -3.85 -31.50 -5.63
N ILE A 55 -3.56 -32.52 -6.41
CA ILE A 55 -2.58 -32.47 -7.50
C ILE A 55 -3.28 -32.79 -8.82
N SER A 56 -3.09 -31.95 -9.85
CA SER A 56 -3.78 -32.09 -11.13
C SER A 56 -3.00 -31.52 -12.32
N ILE A 57 -3.37 -31.97 -13.52
CA ILE A 57 -2.93 -31.38 -14.78
C ILE A 57 -3.94 -30.28 -15.14
N ASP A 58 -3.67 -29.05 -14.73
CA ASP A 58 -4.55 -27.91 -14.97
C ASP A 58 -3.77 -26.71 -15.51
N ASP A 59 -4.48 -25.85 -16.25
CA ASP A 59 -3.97 -24.52 -16.60
C ASP A 59 -4.22 -23.56 -15.43
N ILE A 60 -3.21 -22.77 -15.06
CA ILE A 60 -3.33 -21.77 -13.99
C ILE A 60 -4.52 -20.80 -14.17
N SER A 61 -4.96 -20.59 -15.41
CA SER A 61 -6.12 -19.75 -15.75
C SER A 61 -7.48 -20.34 -15.36
N THR A 62 -7.58 -21.62 -15.00
CA THR A 62 -8.84 -22.24 -14.54
C THR A 62 -9.18 -21.89 -13.10
N PHE A 63 -8.22 -21.34 -12.34
CA PHE A 63 -8.39 -21.00 -10.93
C PHE A 63 -8.91 -19.57 -10.75
N ASN A 64 -9.93 -19.41 -9.91
CA ASN A 64 -10.50 -18.11 -9.53
C ASN A 64 -10.31 -17.78 -8.04
N GLU A 65 -9.79 -18.72 -7.25
CA GLU A 65 -9.56 -18.53 -5.82
C GLU A 65 -8.21 -17.85 -5.54
N LYS A 66 -8.10 -17.22 -4.37
CA LYS A 66 -6.86 -16.55 -3.93
C LYS A 66 -6.11 -17.42 -2.93
N PHE A 67 -4.79 -17.40 -3.03
CA PHE A 67 -3.89 -18.16 -2.16
C PHE A 67 -3.04 -17.25 -1.27
N ASP A 68 -2.89 -17.64 -0.02
CA ASP A 68 -2.05 -16.93 0.94
C ASP A 68 -0.56 -17.12 0.67
N VAL A 69 -0.19 -18.26 0.09
CA VAL A 69 1.17 -18.56 -0.36
C VAL A 69 1.12 -19.15 -1.76
N ILE A 70 1.97 -18.66 -2.64
CA ILE A 70 2.24 -19.29 -3.92
C ILE A 70 3.72 -19.64 -3.95
N GLU A 71 4.04 -20.88 -4.30
CA GLU A 71 5.41 -21.38 -4.40
C GLU A 71 5.64 -21.85 -5.85
N ALA A 72 6.78 -21.51 -6.44
CA ALA A 72 7.13 -21.93 -7.79
C ALA A 72 8.64 -22.12 -7.93
N ASN A 73 9.05 -23.31 -8.35
CA ASN A 73 10.45 -23.65 -8.64
C ASN A 73 10.63 -23.93 -10.14
N ILE A 74 10.54 -22.87 -10.94
CA ILE A 74 10.41 -22.93 -12.40
C ILE A 74 11.43 -22.01 -13.08
N ASN A 75 11.68 -22.23 -14.37
CA ASN A 75 12.60 -21.39 -15.14
C ASN A 75 12.04 -19.97 -15.38
N LEU A 76 12.95 -19.04 -15.70
CA LEU A 76 12.63 -17.64 -15.95
C LEU A 76 11.54 -17.41 -17.01
N ASN A 77 11.60 -18.09 -18.16
CA ASN A 77 10.69 -17.84 -19.27
C ASN A 77 9.25 -18.24 -18.93
N ILE A 78 9.07 -19.39 -18.28
CA ILE A 78 7.76 -19.84 -17.79
C ILE A 78 7.25 -18.91 -16.70
N LEU A 79 8.14 -18.51 -15.78
CA LEU A 79 7.80 -17.55 -14.74
C LEU A 79 7.31 -16.21 -15.34
N LEU A 80 8.02 -15.64 -16.32
CA LEU A 80 7.64 -14.39 -16.97
C LEU A 80 6.31 -14.52 -17.73
N LEU A 81 6.07 -15.66 -18.37
CA LEU A 81 4.83 -15.94 -19.10
C LEU A 81 3.60 -15.94 -18.17
N TYR A 82 3.71 -16.57 -17.00
CA TYR A 82 2.60 -16.75 -16.05
C TYR A 82 2.62 -15.76 -14.88
N MET A 83 3.51 -14.78 -14.86
CA MET A 83 3.67 -13.88 -13.71
C MET A 83 2.40 -13.09 -13.38
N LYS A 84 1.64 -12.72 -14.42
CA LYS A 84 0.34 -12.05 -14.24
C LYS A 84 -0.68 -12.99 -13.59
N ASN A 85 -0.78 -14.24 -14.06
CA ASN A 85 -1.66 -15.25 -13.47
C ASN A 85 -1.30 -15.52 -12.00
N LEU A 86 0.00 -15.65 -11.69
CA LEU A 86 0.47 -15.81 -10.30
C LEU A 86 0.06 -14.61 -9.43
N GLN A 87 0.17 -13.39 -9.94
CA GLN A 87 -0.29 -12.18 -9.24
C GLN A 87 -1.82 -12.18 -9.04
N ASP A 88 -2.57 -12.64 -10.04
CA ASP A 88 -4.03 -12.75 -9.99
C ASP A 88 -4.51 -13.88 -9.07
N LEU A 89 -3.69 -14.86 -8.74
CA LEU A 89 -4.02 -15.87 -7.73
C LEU A 89 -3.52 -15.50 -6.33
N LEU A 90 -2.65 -14.51 -6.19
CA LEU A 90 -2.10 -14.14 -4.88
C LEU A 90 -3.08 -13.29 -4.08
N SER A 91 -3.31 -13.65 -2.81
CA SER A 91 -4.05 -12.82 -1.85
C SER A 91 -3.37 -11.44 -1.69
N PRO A 92 -4.09 -10.36 -1.32
CA PRO A 92 -3.51 -9.02 -1.13
C PRO A 92 -2.27 -8.99 -0.23
N ASN A 93 -2.22 -9.89 0.77
CA ASN A 93 -1.14 -10.00 1.75
C ASN A 93 -0.28 -11.24 1.53
N GLY A 94 -0.49 -11.94 0.41
CA GLY A 94 0.10 -13.23 0.12
C GLY A 94 1.59 -13.17 -0.10
N ASP A 95 2.24 -14.31 0.11
CA ASP A 95 3.66 -14.51 -0.09
C ASP A 95 3.89 -15.30 -1.39
N LEU A 96 4.61 -14.73 -2.36
CA LEU A 96 5.06 -15.46 -3.55
C LEU A 96 6.53 -15.86 -3.35
N PHE A 97 6.82 -17.16 -3.37
CA PHE A 97 8.18 -17.69 -3.29
C PHE A 97 8.60 -18.26 -4.64
N LEU A 98 9.69 -17.74 -5.18
CA LEU A 98 10.30 -18.23 -6.40
C LEU A 98 11.65 -18.87 -6.07
N SER A 99 11.94 -20.01 -6.69
CA SER A 99 13.23 -20.70 -6.61
C SER A 99 13.62 -21.22 -7.99
N GLY A 100 14.85 -21.70 -8.14
CA GLY A 100 15.34 -22.19 -9.43
C GLY A 100 15.66 -21.05 -10.39
N ILE A 101 15.98 -19.87 -9.84
CA ILE A 101 16.32 -18.66 -10.59
C ILE A 101 17.83 -18.48 -10.63
N LEU A 102 18.41 -18.08 -11.76
CA LEU A 102 19.83 -17.71 -11.80
C LEU A 102 20.02 -16.31 -11.21
N ILE A 103 21.15 -16.06 -10.53
CA ILE A 103 21.42 -14.75 -9.91
C ILE A 103 21.36 -13.61 -10.94
N ASP A 104 21.83 -13.87 -12.16
CA ASP A 104 21.83 -12.88 -13.26
C ASP A 104 20.41 -12.53 -13.74
N ASP A 105 19.43 -13.41 -13.51
CA ASP A 105 18.04 -13.22 -13.91
C ASP A 105 17.24 -12.36 -12.94
N ILE A 106 17.76 -12.11 -11.73
CA ILE A 106 17.05 -11.36 -10.68
C ILE A 106 16.62 -9.99 -11.20
N LYS A 107 17.47 -9.30 -11.96
CA LYS A 107 17.16 -7.96 -12.47
C LYS A 107 16.01 -7.99 -13.49
N THR A 108 15.99 -9.01 -14.35
CA THR A 108 14.91 -9.23 -15.31
C THR A 108 13.58 -9.48 -14.59
N ILE A 109 13.60 -10.31 -13.54
CA ILE A 109 12.42 -10.57 -12.71
C ILE A 109 11.95 -9.31 -12.00
N GLU A 110 12.84 -8.56 -11.35
CA GLU A 110 12.50 -7.29 -10.71
C GLU A 110 11.77 -6.34 -11.66
N ASN A 111 12.25 -6.23 -12.90
CA ASN A 111 11.63 -5.37 -13.92
C ASN A 111 10.23 -5.88 -14.31
N ALA A 112 10.03 -7.19 -14.42
CA ALA A 112 8.73 -7.79 -14.71
C ALA A 112 7.71 -7.63 -13.58
N LEU A 113 8.17 -7.52 -12.32
CA LEU A 113 7.31 -7.29 -11.15
C LEU A 113 6.76 -5.85 -11.06
N ILE A 114 7.45 -4.87 -11.65
CA ILE A 114 7.05 -3.45 -11.58
C ILE A 114 5.64 -3.21 -12.14
N PRO A 115 5.30 -3.60 -13.39
CA PRO A 115 3.96 -3.37 -13.93
C PRO A 115 2.86 -4.16 -13.19
N LEU A 116 3.24 -5.27 -12.53
CA LEU A 116 2.33 -6.11 -11.74
C LEU A 116 2.15 -5.60 -10.31
N ASN A 117 2.75 -4.47 -9.97
CA ASN A 117 2.70 -3.89 -8.64
C ASN A 117 3.20 -4.86 -7.57
N MET A 118 4.25 -5.63 -7.87
CA MET A 118 4.91 -6.57 -6.96
C MET A 118 6.35 -6.14 -6.67
N TYR A 119 6.96 -6.67 -5.62
CA TYR A 119 8.38 -6.44 -5.31
C TYR A 119 9.02 -7.61 -4.61
N VAL A 120 10.33 -7.78 -4.83
CA VAL A 120 11.18 -8.67 -4.05
C VAL A 120 11.36 -8.08 -2.65
N VAL A 121 10.91 -8.81 -1.63
CA VAL A 121 11.09 -8.51 -0.21
C VAL A 121 12.48 -8.94 0.25
N SER A 122 12.90 -10.14 -0.15
CA SER A 122 14.22 -10.67 0.17
C SER A 122 14.67 -11.69 -0.88
N SER A 123 15.98 -11.90 -0.97
CA SER A 123 16.56 -12.95 -1.80
C SER A 123 17.56 -13.78 -1.00
N LYS A 124 17.64 -15.08 -1.30
CA LYS A 124 18.70 -15.97 -0.79
C LYS A 124 19.44 -16.53 -1.98
N GLN A 125 20.78 -16.49 -1.92
CA GLN A 125 21.63 -16.91 -3.03
C GLN A 125 22.51 -18.09 -2.59
N LYS A 126 22.71 -19.04 -3.50
CA LYS A 126 23.59 -20.19 -3.30
C LYS A 126 24.23 -20.57 -4.63
N LYS A 127 25.56 -20.40 -4.72
CA LYS A 127 26.33 -20.57 -5.97
C LYS A 127 25.76 -19.65 -7.06
N THR A 128 25.22 -20.20 -8.14
CA THR A 128 24.62 -19.46 -9.26
C THR A 128 23.10 -19.31 -9.13
N TRP A 129 22.50 -19.92 -8.11
CA TRP A 129 21.05 -19.96 -7.94
C TRP A 129 20.59 -18.97 -6.87
N ALA A 130 19.36 -18.48 -7.03
CA ALA A 130 18.67 -17.62 -6.11
C ALA A 130 17.24 -18.13 -5.85
N SER A 131 16.75 -17.82 -4.65
CA SER A 131 15.34 -17.80 -4.34
C SER A 131 14.90 -16.39 -3.95
N LEU A 132 13.69 -16.03 -4.33
CA LEU A 132 13.09 -14.71 -4.15
C LEU A 132 11.81 -14.84 -3.34
N HIS A 133 11.64 -13.97 -2.35
CA HIS A 133 10.38 -13.76 -1.67
C HIS A 133 9.77 -12.47 -2.20
N ILE A 134 8.54 -12.54 -2.71
CA ILE A 134 7.84 -11.47 -3.41
C ILE A 134 6.50 -11.19 -2.74
N LYS A 135 6.08 -9.93 -2.73
CA LYS A 135 4.77 -9.48 -2.25
C LYS A 135 4.09 -8.52 -3.21
N ASN A 136 2.75 -8.51 -3.14
CA ASN A 136 1.93 -7.43 -3.66
C ASN A 136 2.31 -6.10 -2.98
N ARG A 137 2.30 -5.01 -3.75
CA ARG A 137 2.44 -3.66 -3.24
C ARG A 137 1.04 -3.04 -3.05
N SER A 138 0.86 -2.28 -1.99
CA SER A 138 -0.17 -1.25 -1.90
C SER A 138 0.59 0.05 -1.66
N ILE A 139 0.64 0.87 -2.69
CA ILE A 139 1.61 1.94 -2.76
C ILE A 139 0.90 3.28 -2.50
N PRO A 140 1.49 4.19 -1.68
CA PRO A 140 1.13 5.61 -1.72
C PRO A 140 0.99 6.11 -3.16
N THR A 141 -0.06 6.90 -3.44
CA THR A 141 -0.35 7.39 -4.79
C THR A 141 0.89 7.95 -5.49
N ALA A 142 1.72 8.71 -4.76
CA ALA A 142 2.97 9.27 -5.24
C ALA A 142 3.98 8.23 -5.79
N VAL A 143 4.17 7.13 -5.07
CA VAL A 143 5.13 6.08 -5.45
C VAL A 143 4.53 5.21 -6.57
N TRP A 144 3.19 5.04 -6.63
CA TRP A 144 2.55 4.35 -7.75
C TRP A 144 2.71 5.17 -9.04
N VAL A 145 2.36 6.46 -9.00
CA VAL A 145 2.49 7.38 -10.14
C VAL A 145 3.94 7.45 -10.62
N SER A 146 4.91 7.61 -9.71
CA SER A 146 6.31 7.74 -10.09
C SER A 146 6.87 6.47 -10.75
N LYS A 147 6.51 5.29 -10.25
CA LYS A 147 7.02 4.03 -10.79
C LYS A 147 6.34 3.65 -12.09
N TYR A 148 5.04 3.84 -12.19
CA TYR A 148 4.28 3.43 -13.36
C TYR A 148 4.50 4.35 -14.56
N PHE A 149 4.42 5.68 -14.36
CA PHE A 149 4.51 6.64 -15.48
C PHE A 149 5.93 7.15 -15.74
N PHE A 150 6.83 7.04 -14.76
CA PHE A 150 8.18 7.64 -14.86
C PHE A 150 9.32 6.66 -14.53
N ASN A 151 9.01 5.39 -14.22
CA ASN A 151 9.98 4.35 -13.91
C ASN A 151 11.02 4.71 -12.81
N ILE A 152 10.63 5.56 -11.84
CA ILE A 152 11.46 5.92 -10.68
C ILE A 152 10.71 5.75 -9.35
N ASP A 153 11.43 5.48 -8.26
CA ASP A 153 10.85 5.56 -6.91
C ASP A 153 11.01 6.99 -6.37
N ILE A 154 9.90 7.72 -6.22
CA ILE A 154 9.90 9.12 -5.76
C ILE A 154 10.58 9.31 -4.38
N ARG A 155 10.72 8.25 -3.59
CA ARG A 155 11.36 8.30 -2.26
C ARG A 155 12.88 8.43 -2.33
N ASP A 156 13.47 8.11 -3.48
CA ASP A 156 14.92 8.23 -3.70
C ASP A 156 15.31 9.63 -4.21
N TYR A 157 14.32 10.51 -4.46
CA TYR A 157 14.51 11.83 -5.04
C TYR A 157 13.88 12.95 -4.20
N GLY A 158 14.41 14.16 -4.36
CA GLY A 158 13.90 15.37 -3.72
C GLY A 158 13.93 15.28 -2.19
N SER A 159 12.78 15.42 -1.53
CA SER A 159 12.69 15.31 -0.07
C SER A 159 12.54 13.87 0.43
N GLY A 160 12.45 12.88 -0.47
CA GLY A 160 12.21 11.47 -0.17
C GLY A 160 10.83 11.12 0.40
N ASN A 161 9.89 12.07 0.41
CA ASN A 161 8.53 11.84 0.92
C ASN A 161 7.63 11.31 -0.19
N ALA A 162 6.77 10.35 0.14
CA ALA A 162 5.80 9.75 -0.79
C ALA A 162 4.48 10.56 -0.86
N GLY A 163 4.58 11.87 -1.16
CA GLY A 163 3.41 12.75 -1.24
C GLY A 163 3.51 13.81 -2.34
N ALA A 164 2.39 14.49 -2.58
CA ALA A 164 2.20 15.41 -3.70
C ALA A 164 3.28 16.50 -3.86
N THR A 165 3.76 17.10 -2.76
CA THR A 165 4.80 18.15 -2.83
C THR A 165 6.12 17.62 -3.38
N ASN A 166 6.51 16.39 -3.04
CA ASN A 166 7.73 15.80 -3.59
C ASN A 166 7.53 15.39 -5.05
N THR A 167 6.36 14.83 -5.37
CA THR A 167 5.96 14.56 -6.76
C THR A 167 5.98 15.82 -7.62
N LEU A 168 5.45 16.95 -7.11
CA LEU A 168 5.50 18.25 -7.79
C LEU A 168 6.94 18.67 -8.09
N ARG A 169 7.84 18.53 -7.12
CA ARG A 169 9.25 18.93 -7.24
C ARG A 169 10.03 18.06 -8.25
N VAL A 170 9.78 16.75 -8.25
CA VAL A 170 10.57 15.78 -9.04
C VAL A 170 9.95 15.51 -10.41
N LEU A 171 8.62 15.40 -10.49
CA LEU A 171 7.87 14.96 -11.66
C LEU A 171 6.99 16.06 -12.29
N GLY A 172 6.99 17.26 -11.70
CA GLY A 172 6.29 18.43 -12.21
C GLY A 172 4.82 18.54 -11.77
N SER A 173 4.20 19.65 -12.20
CA SER A 173 2.89 20.11 -11.70
C SER A 173 1.74 19.18 -12.00
N LYS A 174 1.71 18.58 -13.19
CA LYS A 174 0.64 17.64 -13.59
C LYS A 174 0.61 16.41 -12.68
N ALA A 175 1.76 15.76 -12.48
CA ALA A 175 1.87 14.59 -11.61
C ALA A 175 1.60 14.95 -10.14
N GLY A 176 2.15 16.08 -9.66
CA GLY A 176 1.92 16.57 -8.31
C GLY A 176 0.45 16.85 -8.01
N ALA A 177 -0.25 17.53 -8.93
CA ALA A 177 -1.67 17.83 -8.81
C ALA A 177 -2.53 16.55 -8.82
N PHE A 178 -2.21 15.57 -9.68
CA PHE A 178 -2.91 14.29 -9.70
C PHE A 178 -2.76 13.54 -8.38
N VAL A 179 -1.54 13.42 -7.85
CA VAL A 179 -1.29 12.78 -6.55
C VAL A 179 -2.04 13.51 -5.44
N PHE A 180 -2.01 14.85 -5.42
CA PHE A 180 -2.75 15.65 -4.46
C PHE A 180 -4.26 15.36 -4.52
N ALA A 181 -4.85 15.34 -5.73
CA ALA A 181 -6.27 15.10 -5.92
C ALA A 181 -6.69 13.72 -5.40
N ILE A 182 -5.95 12.66 -5.73
CA ILE A 182 -6.26 11.31 -5.25
C ILE A 182 -6.07 11.18 -3.73
N ASP A 183 -5.02 11.79 -3.18
CA ASP A 183 -4.78 11.81 -1.73
C ASP A 183 -5.83 12.62 -0.96
N MET A 184 -6.42 13.64 -1.59
CA MET A 184 -7.56 14.38 -1.06
C MET A 184 -8.86 13.58 -1.16
N ILE A 185 -9.15 13.02 -2.33
CA ILE A 185 -10.36 12.23 -2.59
C ILE A 185 -10.47 11.04 -1.63
N LYS A 186 -9.38 10.33 -1.33
CA LYS A 186 -9.45 9.22 -0.36
C LYS A 186 -9.85 9.68 1.04
N GLY A 187 -9.42 10.86 1.48
CA GLY A 187 -9.81 11.43 2.77
C GLY A 187 -11.28 11.85 2.77
N PHE A 188 -11.72 12.45 1.66
CA PHE A 188 -13.11 12.85 1.45
C PHE A 188 -14.05 11.63 1.46
N ILE A 189 -13.76 10.62 0.63
CA ILE A 189 -14.57 9.40 0.54
C ILE A 189 -14.59 8.62 1.85
N ALA A 190 -13.48 8.57 2.59
CA ALA A 190 -13.43 7.88 3.87
C ALA A 190 -14.44 8.47 4.87
N VAL A 191 -14.55 9.79 4.93
CA VAL A 191 -15.54 10.48 5.76
C VAL A 191 -16.95 10.22 5.24
N ASP A 192 -17.17 10.38 3.94
CA ASP A 192 -18.50 10.24 3.32
C ASP A 192 -19.07 8.82 3.45
N LEU A 193 -18.21 7.81 3.59
CA LEU A 193 -18.62 6.44 3.88
C LEU A 193 -19.49 6.34 5.14
N ALA A 194 -19.33 7.27 6.10
CA ALA A 194 -20.21 7.39 7.25
C ALA A 194 -21.68 7.52 6.86
N TYR A 195 -22.02 8.32 5.83
CA TYR A 195 -23.40 8.50 5.37
C TYR A 195 -24.00 7.25 4.73
N PHE A 196 -23.18 6.33 4.22
CA PHE A 196 -23.65 5.07 3.64
C PHE A 196 -23.89 4.01 4.71
N ILE A 197 -23.05 3.97 5.75
CA ILE A 197 -23.13 2.97 6.82
C ILE A 197 -24.13 3.38 7.90
N ALA A 198 -24.18 4.66 8.27
CA ALA A 198 -24.90 5.16 9.45
C ALA A 198 -26.30 5.73 9.16
N ARG A 199 -26.78 5.64 7.92
CA ARG A 199 -27.85 6.47 7.34
C ARG A 199 -29.18 6.52 8.11
N TYR A 200 -29.44 5.59 9.03
CA TYR A 200 -30.75 5.47 9.68
C TYR A 200 -30.73 5.43 11.21
N GLN A 201 -29.57 5.53 11.88
CA GLN A 201 -29.50 5.28 13.33
C GLN A 201 -28.67 6.28 14.16
N MET A 202 -27.94 7.22 13.56
CA MET A 202 -27.03 8.11 14.29
C MET A 202 -27.56 9.55 14.34
N SER A 203 -27.45 10.20 15.51
CA SER A 203 -27.59 11.65 15.64
C SER A 203 -26.48 12.40 14.90
N ASN A 204 -26.66 13.69 14.66
CA ASN A 204 -25.64 14.52 13.99
C ASN A 204 -24.28 14.46 14.70
N VAL A 205 -24.27 14.48 16.03
CA VAL A 205 -23.02 14.40 16.83
C VAL A 205 -22.33 13.03 16.67
N GLU A 206 -23.10 11.95 16.71
CA GLU A 206 -22.56 10.59 16.51
C GLU A 206 -22.02 10.40 15.11
N LEU A 207 -22.72 10.93 14.11
CA LEU A 207 -22.29 10.90 12.71
C LEU A 207 -20.96 11.64 12.53
N THR A 208 -20.83 12.86 13.06
CA THR A 208 -19.57 13.62 13.00
C THR A 208 -18.43 12.89 13.73
N ASN A 209 -18.70 12.28 14.88
CA ASN A 209 -17.70 11.47 15.58
C ASN A 209 -17.26 10.27 14.73
N PHE A 210 -18.19 9.59 14.06
CA PHE A 210 -17.88 8.46 13.18
C PHE A 210 -17.09 8.88 11.94
N GLN A 211 -17.46 10.01 11.33
CA GLN A 211 -16.71 10.67 10.26
C GLN A 211 -15.27 10.97 10.68
N VAL A 212 -15.07 11.52 11.88
CA VAL A 212 -13.73 11.79 12.43
C VAL A 212 -12.92 10.49 12.56
N ILE A 213 -13.51 9.40 13.05
CA ILE A 213 -12.85 8.10 13.17
C ILE A 213 -12.41 7.56 11.80
N LEU A 214 -13.32 7.55 10.82
CA LEU A 214 -13.01 7.07 9.47
C LEU A 214 -11.94 7.93 8.78
N GLY A 215 -12.02 9.25 8.95
CA GLY A 215 -11.02 10.18 8.43
C GLY A 215 -9.64 9.97 9.06
N ILE A 216 -9.56 9.77 10.38
CA ILE A 216 -8.31 9.43 11.08
C ILE A 216 -7.72 8.12 10.51
N ALA A 217 -8.54 7.08 10.32
CA ALA A 217 -8.08 5.82 9.75
C ALA A 217 -7.46 6.00 8.35
N ALA A 218 -8.07 6.83 7.50
CA ALA A 218 -7.54 7.16 6.18
C ALA A 218 -6.21 7.92 6.24
N VAL A 219 -6.08 8.89 7.15
CA VAL A 219 -4.84 9.66 7.36
C VAL A 219 -3.72 8.77 7.89
N VAL A 220 -4.01 7.92 8.90
CA VAL A 220 -3.04 6.97 9.44
C VAL A 220 -2.59 5.99 8.36
N GLY A 221 -3.51 5.46 7.55
CA GLY A 221 -3.17 4.58 6.42
C GLY A 221 -2.33 5.28 5.35
N HIS A 222 -2.47 6.59 5.16
CA HIS A 222 -1.65 7.37 4.23
C HIS A 222 -0.23 7.64 4.79
N ILE A 223 -0.11 7.94 6.09
CA ILE A 223 1.18 8.24 6.73
C ILE A 223 1.99 6.96 6.97
N PHE A 224 1.31 5.91 7.42
CA PHE A 224 1.87 4.61 7.78
C PHE A 224 1.28 3.48 6.91
N PRO A 225 1.47 3.54 5.58
CA PRO A 225 0.97 2.53 4.67
C PRO A 225 1.64 1.19 4.95
N ILE A 226 0.87 0.22 5.45
CA ILE A 226 1.31 -1.14 5.79
C ILE A 226 2.12 -1.73 4.63
N TRP A 227 1.65 -1.51 3.42
CA TRP A 227 2.17 -2.10 2.19
C TRP A 227 3.31 -1.31 1.52
N ALA A 228 3.74 -0.21 2.13
CA ALA A 228 4.92 0.55 1.72
C ALA A 228 5.91 0.73 2.88
N ASN A 229 6.05 -0.30 3.73
CA ASN A 229 6.98 -0.35 4.87
C ASN A 229 6.79 0.80 5.85
N PHE A 230 5.54 1.24 6.04
CA PHE A 230 5.18 2.38 6.89
C PHE A 230 5.88 3.70 6.49
N LYS A 231 6.35 3.81 5.24
CA LYS A 231 6.99 5.01 4.67
C LYS A 231 6.02 5.70 3.71
N GLY A 232 5.07 6.46 4.28
CA GLY A 232 4.05 7.18 3.55
C GLY A 232 4.37 8.65 3.27
N GLY A 233 3.31 9.40 2.96
CA GLY A 233 3.35 10.86 2.88
C GLY A 233 3.07 11.50 4.24
N LYS A 234 2.95 12.83 4.28
CA LYS A 234 2.65 13.57 5.52
C LYS A 234 1.16 13.68 5.85
N GLY A 235 0.28 13.17 5.00
CA GLY A 235 -1.17 13.19 5.24
C GLY A 235 -1.87 14.52 4.99
N ILE A 236 -1.18 15.59 4.59
CA ILE A 236 -1.79 16.93 4.43
C ILE A 236 -2.98 16.93 3.45
N ALA A 237 -2.82 16.34 2.26
CA ALA A 237 -3.90 16.28 1.27
C ALA A 237 -5.09 15.44 1.78
N THR A 238 -4.81 14.32 2.45
CA THR A 238 -5.84 13.44 3.02
C THR A 238 -6.59 14.09 4.18
N LEU A 239 -5.88 14.79 5.07
CA LEU A 239 -6.46 15.63 6.12
C LEU A 239 -7.34 16.73 5.51
N PHE A 240 -6.87 17.39 4.46
CA PHE A 240 -7.64 18.42 3.79
C PHE A 240 -8.93 17.87 3.16
N GLY A 241 -8.87 16.72 2.49
CA GLY A 241 -10.06 16.06 1.94
C GLY A 241 -11.07 15.65 3.00
N MET A 242 -10.59 15.16 4.15
CA MET A 242 -11.42 14.87 5.32
C MET A 242 -12.12 16.14 5.83
N ILE A 243 -11.39 17.24 6.06
CA ILE A 243 -11.97 18.50 6.55
C ILE A 243 -12.95 19.08 5.52
N LEU A 244 -12.65 18.96 4.23
CA LEU A 244 -13.53 19.39 3.15
C LEU A 244 -14.86 18.63 3.16
N ALA A 245 -14.85 17.33 3.45
CA ALA A 245 -16.07 16.52 3.56
C ALA A 245 -16.89 16.88 4.82
N ILE A 246 -16.23 17.10 5.97
CA ILE A 246 -16.91 17.44 7.22
C ILE A 246 -17.47 18.87 7.16
N GLN A 247 -16.63 19.85 6.78
CA GLN A 247 -16.98 21.26 6.86
C GLN A 247 -16.24 22.10 5.80
N PRO A 248 -16.84 22.30 4.60
CA PRO A 248 -16.23 23.05 3.51
C PRO A 248 -15.80 24.48 3.85
N MET A 249 -16.52 25.16 4.75
CA MET A 249 -16.19 26.54 5.16
C MET A 249 -14.87 26.61 5.95
N VAL A 250 -14.60 25.61 6.79
CA VAL A 250 -13.31 25.51 7.50
C VAL A 250 -12.21 25.17 6.51
N ALA A 251 -12.44 24.21 5.60
CA ALA A 251 -11.48 23.89 4.55
C ALA A 251 -11.11 25.12 3.70
N GLY A 252 -12.09 25.92 3.27
CA GLY A 252 -11.87 27.17 2.55
C GLY A 252 -11.04 28.19 3.34
N SER A 253 -11.32 28.33 4.63
CA SER A 253 -10.55 29.20 5.54
C SER A 253 -9.09 28.76 5.68
N LEU A 254 -8.85 27.45 5.77
CA LEU A 254 -7.51 26.87 5.82
C LEU A 254 -6.73 27.08 4.52
N VAL A 255 -7.41 27.01 3.37
CA VAL A 255 -6.83 27.32 2.05
C VAL A 255 -6.39 28.79 2.00
N ILE A 256 -7.20 29.71 2.53
CA ILE A 256 -6.83 31.13 2.63
C ILE A 256 -5.56 31.30 3.47
N VAL A 257 -5.50 30.70 4.66
CA VAL A 257 -4.30 30.75 5.53
C VAL A 257 -3.08 30.16 4.81
N PHE A 258 -3.25 29.02 4.14
CA PHE A 258 -2.18 28.36 3.40
C PHE A 258 -1.61 29.26 2.29
N PHE A 259 -2.46 29.83 1.43
CA PHE A 259 -2.02 30.68 0.33
C PHE A 259 -1.48 32.02 0.82
N ALA A 260 -2.07 32.62 1.86
CA ALA A 260 -1.52 33.83 2.47
C ALA A 260 -0.07 33.61 2.92
N MET A 261 0.19 32.52 3.65
CA MET A 261 1.54 32.16 4.07
C MET A 261 2.44 31.78 2.89
N LEU A 262 1.89 31.13 1.85
CA LEU A 262 2.68 30.73 0.69
C LEU A 262 3.16 31.96 -0.10
N PHE A 263 2.31 32.97 -0.28
CA PHE A 263 2.68 34.20 -0.98
C PHE A 263 3.66 35.05 -0.18
N LEU A 264 3.53 35.08 1.14
CA LEU A 264 4.44 35.82 2.03
C LEU A 264 5.83 35.18 2.10
N THR A 265 5.90 33.85 2.16
CA THR A 265 7.15 33.14 2.53
C THR A 265 7.75 32.29 1.41
N ARG A 266 6.96 31.95 0.39
CA ARG A 266 7.30 31.01 -0.68
C ARG A 266 7.59 29.57 -0.21
N TYR A 267 7.35 29.26 1.07
CA TYR A 267 7.59 27.93 1.65
C TYR A 267 6.30 27.13 1.85
N VAL A 268 6.14 26.07 1.05
CA VAL A 268 4.98 25.16 1.12
C VAL A 268 4.85 24.49 2.49
N SER A 269 5.97 24.13 3.11
CA SER A 269 6.00 23.49 4.44
C SER A 269 5.47 24.41 5.53
N LEU A 270 5.90 25.68 5.54
CA LEU A 270 5.48 26.69 6.49
C LEU A 270 3.99 27.02 6.31
N SER A 271 3.52 27.09 5.06
CA SER A 271 2.09 27.23 4.76
C SER A 271 1.26 26.07 5.31
N SER A 272 1.70 24.82 5.14
CA SER A 272 1.01 23.66 5.70
C SER A 272 0.98 23.66 7.23
N ILE A 273 2.09 24.02 7.88
CA ILE A 273 2.18 24.15 9.34
C ILE A 273 1.22 25.23 9.83
N SER A 274 1.24 26.40 9.20
CA SER A 274 0.40 27.54 9.59
C SER A 274 -1.08 27.24 9.45
N ALA A 275 -1.49 26.59 8.36
CA ALA A 275 -2.86 26.10 8.18
C ALA A 275 -3.23 25.08 9.28
N SER A 276 -2.33 24.14 9.61
CA SER A 276 -2.60 23.17 10.68
C SER A 276 -2.77 23.79 12.07
N ILE A 277 -2.06 24.88 12.37
CA ILE A 277 -2.19 25.64 13.61
C ILE A 277 -3.46 26.50 13.59
N ALA A 278 -3.82 27.06 12.44
CA ALA A 278 -5.06 27.80 12.29
C ALA A 278 -6.29 26.89 12.50
N PHE A 279 -6.21 25.59 12.17
CA PHE A 279 -7.34 24.68 12.28
C PHE A 279 -7.98 24.63 13.67
N PRO A 280 -7.28 24.36 14.79
CA PRO A 280 -7.88 24.46 16.11
C PRO A 280 -8.36 25.89 16.42
N VAL A 281 -7.66 26.95 16.00
CA VAL A 281 -8.12 28.33 16.23
C VAL A 281 -9.49 28.58 15.58
N LEU A 282 -9.68 28.11 14.34
CA LEU A 282 -10.95 28.19 13.62
C LEU A 282 -12.04 27.42 14.37
N ILE A 283 -11.75 26.18 14.78
CA ILE A 283 -12.72 25.30 15.44
C ILE A 283 -13.14 25.81 16.82
N PHE A 284 -12.20 26.30 17.64
CA PHE A 284 -12.50 26.74 19.00
C PHE A 284 -13.10 28.15 19.06
N PHE A 285 -12.60 29.09 18.26
CA PHE A 285 -12.90 30.52 18.46
C PHE A 285 -13.79 31.15 17.38
N ILE A 286 -13.67 30.70 16.13
CA ILE A 286 -14.40 31.29 14.99
C ILE A 286 -15.71 30.55 14.74
N PHE A 287 -15.63 29.26 14.41
CA PHE A 287 -16.79 28.42 14.12
C PHE A 287 -17.44 27.86 15.39
N ARG A 288 -16.67 27.71 16.48
CA ARG A 288 -17.14 27.31 17.81
C ARG A 288 -17.88 25.97 17.82
N GLU A 289 -17.42 25.02 17.02
CA GLU A 289 -18.04 23.70 16.85
C GLU A 289 -18.22 22.99 18.19
N PRO A 290 -19.41 22.51 18.58
CA PRO A 290 -19.65 21.93 19.91
C PRO A 290 -19.07 20.52 20.10
N GLU A 291 -18.74 19.80 19.03
CA GLU A 291 -18.36 18.38 19.03
C GLU A 291 -16.96 18.16 19.61
N ILE A 292 -16.89 17.48 20.75
CA ILE A 292 -15.64 17.24 21.47
C ILE A 292 -14.60 16.49 20.63
N MET A 293 -15.02 15.46 19.86
CA MET A 293 -14.08 14.70 19.03
C MET A 293 -13.50 15.54 17.90
N TYR A 294 -14.29 16.44 17.32
CA TYR A 294 -13.81 17.30 16.25
C TYR A 294 -12.83 18.36 16.77
N ARG A 295 -13.08 18.91 17.96
CA ARG A 295 -12.13 19.76 18.70
C ARG A 295 -10.81 19.05 19.02
N LEU A 296 -10.89 17.83 19.55
CA LEU A 296 -9.72 17.01 19.87
C LEU A 296 -8.95 16.65 18.59
N PHE A 297 -9.65 16.31 17.52
CA PHE A 297 -9.06 16.05 16.21
C PHE A 297 -8.34 17.27 15.65
N ALA A 298 -8.91 18.47 15.78
CA ALA A 298 -8.25 19.70 15.33
C ALA A 298 -6.93 19.96 16.06
N LEU A 299 -6.92 19.77 17.39
CA LEU A 299 -5.70 19.89 18.19
C LEU A 299 -4.67 18.81 17.82
N ALA A 300 -5.09 17.55 17.72
CA ALA A 300 -4.23 16.44 17.35
C ALA A 300 -3.62 16.62 15.95
N THR A 301 -4.40 17.16 15.00
CA THR A 301 -3.93 17.48 13.65
C THR A 301 -2.83 18.54 13.67
N ALA A 302 -3.00 19.62 14.43
CA ALA A 302 -1.98 20.66 14.56
C ALA A 302 -0.66 20.07 15.10
N ILE A 303 -0.74 19.25 16.16
CA ILE A 303 0.41 18.59 16.76
C ILE A 303 1.08 17.64 15.76
N LEU A 304 0.31 16.75 15.13
CA LEU A 304 0.82 15.74 14.19
C LEU A 304 1.51 16.39 12.98
N VAL A 305 0.91 17.44 12.41
CA VAL A 305 1.49 18.14 11.27
C VAL A 305 2.82 18.81 11.64
N VAL A 306 2.88 19.47 12.81
CA VAL A 306 4.13 20.07 13.29
C VAL A 306 5.21 18.99 13.49
N LEU A 307 4.88 17.87 14.16
CA LEU A 307 5.83 16.76 14.40
C LEU A 307 6.35 16.13 13.10
N THR A 308 5.46 15.89 12.14
CA THR A 308 5.83 15.33 10.82
C THR A 308 6.64 16.31 9.95
N HIS A 309 6.66 17.59 10.31
CA HIS A 309 7.45 18.63 9.64
C HIS A 309 8.79 18.95 10.31
N HIS A 310 9.23 18.24 11.36
CA HIS A 310 10.49 18.55 12.06
C HIS A 310 11.71 18.73 11.13
N LYS A 311 11.85 17.91 10.08
CA LYS A 311 12.95 18.05 9.10
C LYS A 311 12.87 19.35 8.30
N ASN A 312 11.65 19.80 7.97
CA ASN A 312 11.42 21.07 7.29
C ASN A 312 11.66 22.26 8.22
N ILE A 313 11.23 22.15 9.47
CA ILE A 313 11.49 23.18 10.48
C ILE A 313 13.00 23.37 10.66
N ASN A 314 13.77 22.28 10.76
CA ASN A 314 15.22 22.36 10.87
C ASN A 314 15.89 23.00 9.65
N ARG A 315 15.40 22.72 8.43
CA ARG A 315 15.89 23.37 7.20
C ARG A 315 15.54 24.85 7.14
N LEU A 316 14.32 25.23 7.54
CA LEU A 316 13.89 26.64 7.65
C LEU A 316 14.79 27.41 8.62
N LEU A 317 15.04 26.86 9.81
CA LEU A 317 15.93 27.48 10.80
C LEU A 317 17.38 27.59 10.32
N ALA A 318 17.82 26.66 9.48
CA ALA A 318 19.14 26.68 8.87
C ALA A 318 19.23 27.54 7.58
N GLY A 319 18.12 28.12 7.11
CA GLY A 319 18.06 28.88 5.85
C GLY A 319 18.21 28.05 4.56
N ASN A 320 17.99 26.73 4.64
CA ASN A 320 18.23 25.76 3.56
C ASN A 320 16.93 25.07 3.08
N GLU A 321 15.78 25.70 3.29
CA GLU A 321 14.47 25.21 2.83
C GLU A 321 14.18 25.59 1.38
#